data_AF-A0A9D3WIX5-F1
#
_entry.id   AF-A0A9D3WIX5-F1
#
_cell.length_a   1.000
_cell.length_b   1.000
_cell.length_c   1.000
_cell.angle_alpha   90.00
_cell.angle_beta   90.00
_cell.angle_gamma   90.00
#
_symmetry.space_group_name_H-M   'P 1'
#
loop_
_entity.id
_entity.type
_entity.pdbx_description
1 polymer ?
#
loop_
_entity_poly.entity_id
_entity_poly.type
_entity_poly.pdbx_seq_one_letter_code
_entity_poly.pdbx_strand_id
1 'polypeptide(L)'
;MNNFLGCHFSTSFDSVKVKPTSLKPLIDVNSRRRDWNPIPIPFRTILEPRGQDLDFVNVAHSHLVQSDWNKLNALSIHLTPFRVKHVLLKIQKDHVLSLEFFNWVKTRNPTSHSLETHSVILHILTKNQKFKSAESVLMSLLVSGSLELPAKMFDVILYSYRICDSSPRVFDLLFKTYAHAKKFRNATDAF
;
A
#
# COMPACT_ATOMS: atom_id res chain seq x y z
N MET A 1 -2.18 -71.11 -18.77
CA MET A 1 -2.52 -69.71 -19.10
C MET A 1 -3.68 -69.79 -20.06
N ASN A 2 -4.88 -69.70 -19.48
CA ASN A 2 -6.13 -70.26 -20.01
C ASN A 2 -6.76 -69.27 -21.00
N ASN A 3 -7.05 -69.72 -22.23
CA ASN A 3 -8.39 -70.13 -22.73
C ASN A 3 -9.39 -68.96 -22.74
N PHE A 4 -10.23 -68.69 -23.75
CA PHE A 4 -10.56 -69.28 -25.04
C PHE A 4 -11.71 -68.39 -25.60
N LEU A 5 -11.87 -68.34 -26.93
CA LEU A 5 -13.13 -68.15 -27.72
C LEU A 5 -14.04 -66.94 -27.43
N GLY A 6 -14.57 -66.18 -28.39
CA GLY A 6 -14.64 -66.33 -29.84
C GLY A 6 -15.87 -65.56 -30.38
N CYS A 7 -15.75 -65.13 -31.64
CA CYS A 7 -16.81 -64.93 -32.65
C CYS A 7 -17.81 -63.75 -32.56
N HIS A 8 -17.54 -62.74 -33.40
CA HIS A 8 -18.37 -62.19 -34.50
C HIS A 8 -19.92 -62.31 -34.44
N PHE A 9 -20.65 -61.20 -34.61
CA PHE A 9 -21.24 -60.73 -35.89
C PHE A 9 -22.05 -59.42 -35.70
N SER A 10 -22.31 -58.78 -36.84
CA SER A 10 -22.76 -57.39 -37.08
C SER A 10 -24.28 -57.12 -37.04
N THR A 11 -24.63 -55.84 -37.25
CA THR A 11 -25.94 -55.23 -37.65
C THR A 11 -26.97 -55.08 -36.53
N SER A 12 -27.91 -54.13 -36.51
CA SER A 12 -28.18 -52.82 -37.12
C SER A 12 -29.54 -52.38 -36.52
N PHE A 13 -29.70 -51.09 -36.20
CA PHE A 13 -30.92 -50.31 -35.88
C PHE A 13 -32.20 -51.00 -35.35
N ASP A 14 -32.70 -50.52 -34.21
CA ASP A 14 -34.01 -49.83 -34.20
C ASP A 14 -34.22 -48.96 -32.95
N SER A 15 -34.91 -47.84 -33.18
CA SER A 15 -35.25 -46.76 -32.26
C SER A 15 -36.66 -46.94 -31.74
N VAL A 16 -36.91 -46.97 -30.42
CA VAL A 16 -38.16 -46.47 -29.82
C VAL A 16 -37.91 -45.94 -28.39
N LYS A 17 -38.66 -44.88 -28.09
CA LYS A 17 -38.62 -43.87 -27.02
C LYS A 17 -39.23 -44.34 -25.68
N VAL A 18 -38.74 -43.69 -24.61
CA VAL A 18 -39.38 -43.31 -23.31
C VAL A 18 -39.07 -44.13 -22.02
N LYS A 19 -38.41 -43.40 -21.08
CA LYS A 19 -38.32 -43.41 -19.59
C LYS A 19 -38.94 -44.60 -18.80
N PRO A 20 -38.25 -45.08 -17.73
CA PRO A 20 -38.37 -44.45 -16.39
C PRO A 20 -37.15 -44.52 -15.43
N THR A 21 -37.13 -43.55 -14.51
CA THR A 21 -36.69 -43.50 -13.09
C THR A 21 -35.39 -44.19 -12.56
N SER A 22 -34.67 -43.40 -11.74
CA SER A 22 -34.05 -43.77 -10.44
C SER A 22 -32.54 -44.14 -10.34
N LEU A 23 -31.79 -43.14 -9.83
CA LEU A 23 -30.76 -43.18 -8.75
C LEU A 23 -29.23 -43.32 -9.04
N LYS A 24 -28.50 -42.36 -8.41
CA LYS A 24 -27.10 -42.26 -7.93
C LYS A 24 -26.06 -41.55 -8.84
N PRO A 25 -24.97 -40.95 -8.29
CA PRO A 25 -24.75 -40.32 -6.97
C PRO A 25 -24.23 -38.86 -7.08
N LEU A 26 -24.53 -38.00 -6.09
CA LEU A 26 -24.05 -36.62 -6.00
C LEU A 26 -22.72 -36.54 -5.25
N ILE A 27 -21.64 -36.23 -5.97
CA ILE A 27 -20.50 -35.46 -5.45
C ILE A 27 -20.11 -34.48 -6.56
N ASP A 28 -20.36 -33.19 -6.37
CA ASP A 28 -19.42 -32.18 -6.86
C ASP A 28 -19.54 -30.84 -6.12
N VAL A 29 -18.43 -30.48 -5.49
CA VAL A 29 -17.92 -29.18 -5.03
C VAL A 29 -18.92 -28.02 -4.91
N ASN A 30 -19.35 -27.76 -3.68
CA ASN A 30 -19.91 -26.46 -3.27
C ASN A 30 -18.78 -25.51 -2.84
N SER A 31 -18.14 -24.84 -3.80
CA SER A 31 -17.30 -23.67 -3.50
C SER A 31 -18.20 -22.44 -3.35
N ARG A 32 -18.56 -22.11 -2.10
CA ARG A 32 -19.28 -20.88 -1.77
C ARG A 32 -18.41 -19.69 -2.22
N ARG A 33 -18.77 -19.05 -3.34
CA ARG A 33 -18.28 -17.72 -3.69
C ARG A 33 -18.65 -16.81 -2.52
N ARG A 34 -17.67 -16.38 -1.73
CA ARG A 34 -17.86 -15.27 -0.79
C ARG A 34 -18.02 -14.04 -1.67
N ASP A 35 -19.20 -13.43 -1.63
CA ASP A 35 -19.42 -12.11 -2.19
C ASP A 35 -18.55 -11.13 -1.39
N TRP A 36 -17.34 -10.87 -1.90
CA TRP A 36 -16.41 -9.90 -1.34
C TRP A 36 -16.91 -8.51 -1.72
N ASN A 37 -17.55 -7.83 -0.77
CA ASN A 37 -17.76 -6.39 -0.89
C ASN A 37 -16.46 -5.68 -0.47
N PRO A 38 -15.73 -5.03 -1.38
CA PRO A 38 -14.53 -4.30 -1.01
C PRO A 38 -14.89 -3.18 -0.03
N ILE A 39 -14.11 -3.04 1.05
CA ILE A 39 -14.29 -1.96 2.02
C ILE A 39 -14.17 -0.63 1.26
N PRO A 40 -15.19 0.25 1.32
CA PRO A 40 -15.13 1.53 0.63
C PRO A 40 -14.02 2.37 1.24
N ILE A 41 -12.96 2.63 0.46
CA ILE A 41 -11.87 3.50 0.88
C ILE A 41 -12.44 4.93 0.97
N PRO A 42 -12.25 5.64 2.09
CA PRO A 42 -12.80 6.97 2.26
C PRO A 42 -12.33 7.91 1.15
N PHE A 43 -13.28 8.62 0.54
CA PHE A 43 -13.03 9.72 -0.39
C PHE A 43 -12.89 11.01 0.43
N ARG A 44 -11.73 11.26 1.08
CA ARG A 44 -11.45 12.61 1.59
C ARG A 44 -10.91 13.46 0.44
N THR A 45 -11.55 14.60 0.20
CA THR A 45 -11.03 15.64 -0.67
C THR A 45 -9.84 16.29 0.02
N ILE A 46 -8.63 16.00 -0.44
CA ILE A 46 -7.44 16.73 0.01
C ILE A 46 -7.50 18.12 -0.64
N LEU A 47 -7.16 19.15 0.14
CA LEU A 47 -7.08 20.51 -0.37
C LEU A 47 -5.94 20.59 -1.40
N GLU A 48 -6.28 20.87 -2.65
CA GLU A 48 -5.28 21.14 -3.69
C GLU A 48 -4.54 22.45 -3.39
N PRO A 49 -3.22 22.53 -3.66
CA PRO A 49 -2.46 23.75 -3.45
C PRO A 49 -2.93 24.83 -4.44
N ARG A 50 -3.02 26.08 -3.97
CA ARG A 50 -3.46 27.24 -4.75
C ARG A 50 -2.56 28.44 -4.47
N GLY A 51 -2.50 29.38 -5.42
CA GLY A 51 -1.68 30.59 -5.30
C GLY A 51 -0.22 30.27 -4.96
N GLN A 52 0.32 30.95 -3.95
CA GLN A 52 1.72 30.82 -3.53
C GLN A 52 2.13 29.38 -3.19
N ASP A 53 1.22 28.56 -2.66
CA ASP A 53 1.54 27.16 -2.35
C ASP A 53 1.71 26.33 -3.61
N LEU A 54 0.89 26.57 -4.64
CA LEU A 54 1.02 25.90 -5.93
C LEU A 54 2.30 26.32 -6.65
N ASP A 55 2.60 27.61 -6.64
CA ASP A 55 3.82 28.16 -7.23
C ASP A 55 5.06 27.56 -6.56
N PHE A 56 5.07 27.51 -5.22
CA PHE A 56 6.13 26.86 -4.46
C PHE A 56 6.31 25.40 -4.87
N VAL A 57 5.22 24.61 -4.90
CA VAL A 57 5.26 23.19 -5.24
C VAL A 57 5.83 22.97 -6.64
N ASN A 58 5.46 23.83 -7.61
CA ASN A 58 5.95 23.73 -8.99
C ASN A 58 7.43 24.12 -9.10
N VAL A 59 7.86 25.19 -8.44
CA VAL A 59 9.27 25.64 -8.44
C VAL A 59 10.16 24.62 -7.74
N ALA A 60 9.77 24.15 -6.55
CA ALA A 60 10.50 23.12 -5.81
C ALA A 60 10.64 21.83 -6.63
N HIS A 61 9.56 21.39 -7.29
CA HIS A 61 9.59 20.24 -8.20
C HIS A 61 10.58 20.43 -9.35
N SER A 62 10.60 21.62 -9.97
CA SER A 62 11.55 21.93 -11.05
C SER A 62 13.00 21.81 -10.57
N HIS A 63 13.32 22.36 -9.40
CA HIS A 63 14.66 22.25 -8.80
C HIS A 63 15.03 20.81 -8.46
N LEU A 64 14.09 20.02 -7.93
CA LEU A 64 14.31 18.61 -7.61
C LEU A 64 14.61 17.77 -8.86
N VAL A 65 13.82 17.94 -9.93
CA VAL A 65 14.05 17.23 -11.20
C VAL A 65 15.40 17.60 -11.82
N GLN A 66 15.86 18.83 -11.62
CA GLN A 66 17.17 19.29 -12.05
C GLN A 66 18.30 18.99 -11.06
N SER A 67 18.01 18.34 -9.92
CA SER A 67 18.96 18.11 -8.83
C SER A 67 19.64 19.39 -8.32
N ASP A 68 18.98 20.54 -8.44
CA ASP A 68 19.47 21.85 -7.99
C ASP A 68 19.13 22.09 -6.51
N TRP A 69 19.82 21.34 -5.64
CA TRP A 69 19.64 21.43 -4.19
C TRP A 69 20.00 22.80 -3.60
N ASN A 70 20.85 23.58 -4.29
CA ASN A 70 21.23 24.93 -3.87
C ASN A 70 20.04 25.88 -3.99
N LYS A 71 19.33 25.87 -5.12
CA LYS A 71 18.10 26.64 -5.28
C LYS A 71 16.99 26.16 -4.35
N LEU A 72 16.87 24.85 -4.14
CA LEU A 72 15.93 24.30 -3.17
C LEU A 72 16.23 24.78 -1.74
N ASN A 73 17.52 24.91 -1.39
CA ASN A 73 17.95 25.42 -0.09
C ASN A 73 17.53 26.87 0.16
N ALA A 74 17.54 27.72 -0.88
CA ALA A 74 17.00 29.08 -0.78
C ALA A 74 15.49 29.11 -0.43
N LEU A 75 14.75 28.05 -0.78
CA LEU A 75 13.32 27.91 -0.51
C LEU A 75 13.00 27.26 0.85
N SER A 76 14.02 26.79 1.59
CA SER A 76 13.83 25.98 2.81
C SER A 76 13.05 26.69 3.92
N ILE A 77 13.20 28.02 4.04
CA ILE A 77 12.48 28.85 5.03
C ILE A 77 10.97 28.90 4.79
N HIS A 78 10.53 28.56 3.57
CA HIS A 78 9.15 28.59 3.13
C HIS A 78 8.51 27.20 3.10
N LEU A 79 9.20 26.17 3.62
CA LEU A 79 8.64 24.84 3.79
C LEU A 79 7.54 24.86 4.84
N THR A 80 6.44 24.21 4.50
CA THR A 80 5.34 23.92 5.42
C THR A 80 4.96 22.46 5.23
N PRO A 81 4.34 21.80 6.22
CA PRO A 81 3.87 20.42 6.06
C PRO A 81 2.96 20.22 4.85
N PHE A 82 2.13 21.23 4.56
CA PHE A 82 1.27 21.24 3.37
C PHE A 82 2.10 21.22 2.07
N ARG A 83 3.08 22.12 1.94
CA ARG A 83 3.96 22.18 0.76
C ARG A 83 4.80 20.92 0.60
N VAL A 84 5.39 20.41 1.68
CA VAL A 84 6.17 19.17 1.67
C VAL A 84 5.33 17.99 1.20
N LYS A 85 4.11 17.85 1.72
CA LYS A 85 3.16 16.82 1.27
C LYS A 85 2.90 16.90 -0.23
N HIS A 86 2.59 18.10 -0.75
CA HIS A 86 2.27 18.27 -2.16
C HIS A 86 3.48 18.11 -3.09
N VAL A 87 4.68 18.52 -2.64
CA VAL A 87 5.93 18.20 -3.36
C VAL A 87 6.14 16.69 -3.44
N LEU A 88 6.02 15.96 -2.31
CA LEU A 88 6.13 14.49 -2.27
C LEU A 88 5.11 13.82 -3.19
N LEU A 89 3.85 14.25 -3.18
CA LEU A 89 2.82 13.74 -4.08
C LEU A 89 3.17 14.00 -5.56
N LYS A 90 3.83 15.12 -5.87
CA LYS A 90 4.22 15.46 -7.24
C LYS A 90 5.40 14.61 -7.74
N ILE A 91 6.37 14.29 -6.86
CA ILE A 91 7.54 13.44 -7.18
C ILE A 91 7.31 11.94 -6.88
N GLN A 92 6.11 11.53 -6.46
CA GLN A 92 5.82 10.20 -5.92
C GLN A 92 6.20 9.00 -6.81
N LYS A 93 6.36 9.23 -8.11
CA LYS A 93 6.80 8.20 -9.08
C LYS A 93 8.28 7.84 -8.93
N ASP A 94 9.09 8.78 -8.46
CA ASP A 94 10.51 8.57 -8.18
C ASP A 94 10.71 8.37 -6.68
N HIS A 95 10.84 7.12 -6.25
CA HIS A 95 11.01 6.79 -4.84
C HIS A 95 12.37 7.22 -4.28
N VAL A 96 13.40 7.35 -5.12
CA VAL A 96 14.75 7.76 -4.69
C VAL A 96 14.71 9.24 -4.37
N LEU A 97 14.27 10.06 -5.33
CA LEU A 97 14.14 11.51 -5.17
C LEU A 97 13.15 11.86 -4.05
N SER A 98 12.07 11.09 -3.90
CA SER A 98 11.11 11.25 -2.80
C SER A 98 11.76 11.07 -1.43
N LEU A 99 12.59 10.03 -1.26
CA LEU A 99 13.27 9.77 0.00
C LEU A 99 14.38 10.79 0.27
N GLU A 100 15.13 11.18 -0.75
CA GLU A 100 16.15 12.23 -0.65
C GLU A 100 15.52 13.56 -0.24
N PHE A 101 14.44 13.98 -0.89
CA PHE A 101 13.70 15.18 -0.52
C PHE A 101 13.17 15.09 0.91
N PHE A 102 12.57 13.96 1.29
CA PHE A 102 12.06 13.74 2.64
C PHE A 102 13.15 13.90 3.71
N ASN A 103 14.31 13.28 3.49
CA ASN A 103 15.46 13.37 4.40
C ASN A 103 16.07 14.78 4.40
N TRP A 104 16.14 15.44 3.25
CA TRP A 104 16.63 16.81 3.13
C TRP A 104 15.73 17.79 3.90
N VAL A 105 14.40 17.66 3.81
CA VAL A 105 13.47 18.48 4.61
C VAL A 105 13.74 18.28 6.10
N LYS A 106 14.01 17.04 6.53
CA LYS A 106 14.32 16.73 7.93
C LYS A 106 15.58 17.44 8.43
N THR A 107 16.59 17.66 7.58
CA THR A 107 17.82 18.36 7.98
C THR A 107 17.70 19.89 7.92
N ARG A 108 16.82 20.42 7.08
CA ARG A 108 16.66 21.88 6.90
C ARG A 108 15.57 22.49 7.77
N ASN A 109 14.43 21.82 7.87
CA ASN A 109 13.28 22.32 8.61
C ASN A 109 12.48 21.15 9.20
N PRO A 110 12.92 20.59 10.35
CA PRO A 110 12.30 19.40 10.94
C PRO A 110 10.80 19.54 11.25
N THR A 111 10.33 20.76 11.55
CA THR A 111 8.92 21.05 11.86
C THR A 111 8.02 21.01 10.63
N SER A 112 8.60 20.94 9.43
CA SER A 112 7.87 20.80 8.17
C SER A 112 7.41 19.37 7.88
N HIS A 113 7.74 18.40 8.74
CA HIS A 113 7.17 17.06 8.65
C HIS A 113 5.95 16.90 9.55
N SER A 114 4.88 16.32 8.99
CA SER A 114 3.66 15.95 9.72
C SER A 114 3.37 14.46 9.55
N LEU A 115 2.35 13.94 10.22
CA LEU A 115 1.89 12.57 9.98
C LEU A 115 1.48 12.35 8.51
N GLU A 116 0.94 13.37 7.85
CA GLU A 116 0.58 13.30 6.43
C GLU A 116 1.83 13.15 5.55
N THR A 117 2.91 13.90 5.80
CA THR A 117 4.15 13.77 5.00
C THR A 117 4.78 12.39 5.19
N HIS A 118 4.76 11.86 6.41
CA HIS A 118 5.20 10.51 6.71
C HIS A 118 4.33 9.45 6.01
N SER A 119 3.02 9.66 5.97
CA SER A 119 2.10 8.75 5.30
C SER A 119 2.41 8.65 3.81
N VAL A 120 2.59 9.79 3.15
CA VAL A 120 2.92 9.85 1.72
C VAL A 120 4.23 9.12 1.43
N ILE A 121 5.30 9.36 2.20
CA ILE A 121 6.57 8.68 1.95
C ILE A 121 6.49 7.17 2.21
N LEU A 122 5.71 6.72 3.21
CA LEU A 122 5.49 5.29 3.45
C LEU A 122 4.74 4.64 2.30
N HIS A 123 3.71 5.28 1.75
CA HIS A 123 3.03 4.81 0.56
C HIS A 123 3.99 4.66 -0.63
N ILE A 124 4.83 5.68 -0.88
CA ILE A 124 5.81 5.68 -1.98
C ILE A 124 6.80 4.53 -1.82
N LEU A 125 7.41 4.39 -0.64
CA LEU A 125 8.44 3.37 -0.40
C LEU A 125 7.88 1.95 -0.46
N THR A 126 6.70 1.71 0.12
CA THR A 126 6.09 0.37 0.17
C THR A 126 5.58 -0.08 -1.20
N LYS A 127 5.04 0.84 -2.00
CA LYS A 127 4.69 0.58 -3.40
C LYS A 127 5.91 0.17 -4.23
N ASN A 128 7.05 0.79 -3.97
CA ASN A 128 8.33 0.48 -4.63
C ASN A 128 9.15 -0.61 -3.90
N GLN A 129 8.52 -1.36 -2.99
CA GLN A 129 9.12 -2.47 -2.24
C GLN A 129 10.38 -2.11 -1.43
N LYS A 130 10.56 -0.83 -1.08
CA LYS A 130 11.66 -0.33 -0.24
C LYS A 130 11.32 -0.46 1.24
N PHE A 131 11.06 -1.69 1.68
CA PHE A 131 10.56 -1.98 3.03
C PHE A 131 11.52 -1.59 4.14
N LYS A 132 12.84 -1.78 3.95
CA LYS A 132 13.85 -1.40 4.96
C LYS A 132 13.83 0.11 5.22
N SER A 133 13.77 0.92 4.17
CA SER A 133 13.68 2.38 4.28
C SER A 133 12.35 2.80 4.92
N ALA A 134 11.24 2.18 4.52
CA ALA A 134 9.93 2.48 5.06
C ALA A 134 9.82 2.13 6.55
N GLU A 135 10.36 0.98 6.95
CA GLU A 135 10.46 0.56 8.35
C GLU A 135 11.30 1.54 9.16
N SER A 136 12.45 1.98 8.64
CA SER A 136 13.30 2.98 9.30
C SER A 136 12.57 4.30 9.54
N VAL A 137 11.83 4.80 8.53
CA VAL A 137 10.99 6.00 8.66
C VAL A 137 9.94 5.80 9.76
N LEU A 138 9.22 4.67 9.74
CA LEU A 138 8.17 4.38 10.70
C LEU A 138 8.69 4.17 12.13
N MET A 139 9.82 3.49 12.30
CA MET A 139 10.48 3.33 13.60
C MET A 139 10.95 4.67 14.16
N SER A 140 11.45 5.57 13.32
CA SER A 140 11.87 6.91 13.77
C SER A 140 10.71 7.73 14.36
N LEU A 141 9.49 7.55 13.83
CA LEU A 141 8.28 8.14 14.41
C LEU A 141 7.91 7.51 15.75
N LEU A 142 8.04 6.19 15.87
CA LEU A 142 7.69 5.45 17.10
C LEU A 142 8.57 5.79 18.28
N VAL A 143 9.86 6.07 18.04
CA VAL A 143 10.81 6.48 19.09
C VAL A 143 10.41 7.83 19.69
N SER A 144 9.85 8.74 18.87
CA SER A 144 9.47 10.09 19.31
C SER A 144 7.97 10.25 19.62
N GLY A 145 7.17 9.19 19.45
CA GLY A 145 5.71 9.26 19.41
C GLY A 145 5.00 8.83 20.69
N SER A 146 3.73 9.22 20.81
CA SER A 146 2.83 8.81 21.90
C SER A 146 2.21 7.41 21.65
N LEU A 147 1.55 6.85 22.67
CA LEU A 147 0.83 5.57 22.58
C LEU A 147 -0.30 5.56 21.53
N GLU A 148 -0.86 6.71 21.20
CA GLU A 148 -1.93 6.86 20.20
C GLU A 148 -1.43 6.90 18.75
N LEU A 149 -0.11 7.06 18.56
CA LEU A 149 0.50 7.22 17.25
C LEU A 149 0.12 6.09 16.26
N PRO A 150 0.10 4.79 16.64
CA PRO A 150 -0.25 3.73 15.71
C PRO A 150 -1.66 3.86 15.11
N ALA A 151 -2.64 4.22 15.92
CA ALA A 151 -4.02 4.42 15.47
C ALA A 151 -4.13 5.63 14.54
N LYS A 152 -3.54 6.77 14.94
CA LYS A 152 -3.52 7.99 14.11
C LYS A 152 -2.81 7.75 12.78
N MET A 153 -1.71 6.99 12.79
CA MET A 153 -0.96 6.71 11.58
C MET A 153 -1.72 5.80 10.62
N PHE A 154 -2.43 4.79 11.14
CA PHE A 154 -3.32 3.94 10.35
C PHE A 154 -4.39 4.77 9.64
N ASP A 155 -5.05 5.67 10.38
CA ASP A 155 -6.08 6.55 9.83
C ASP A 155 -5.52 7.42 8.70
N VAL A 156 -4.38 8.10 8.94
CA VAL A 156 -3.77 8.97 7.94
C VAL A 156 -3.37 8.17 6.67
N ILE A 157 -2.80 6.98 6.82
CA ILE A 157 -2.49 6.07 5.68
C ILE A 157 -3.75 5.64 4.94
N LEU A 158 -4.82 5.32 5.65
CA LEU A 158 -6.09 4.95 5.04
C LEU A 158 -6.66 6.13 4.22
N TYR A 159 -6.59 7.36 4.75
CA TYR A 159 -7.09 8.55 4.07
C TYR A 159 -6.24 8.98 2.86
N SER A 160 -4.93 8.77 2.88
CA SER A 160 -4.04 9.08 1.74
C SER A 160 -3.86 7.94 0.75
N TYR A 161 -4.49 6.78 0.99
CA TYR A 161 -4.29 5.56 0.20
C TYR A 161 -4.52 5.77 -1.31
N ARG A 162 -5.60 6.48 -1.66
CA ARG A 162 -5.98 6.74 -3.06
C ARG A 162 -5.10 7.77 -3.75
N ILE A 163 -4.83 8.90 -3.09
CA ILE A 163 -4.04 9.98 -3.71
C ILE A 163 -2.58 9.55 -3.96
N CYS A 164 -2.07 8.62 -3.14
CA CYS A 164 -0.75 8.05 -3.31
C CYS A 164 -0.71 6.83 -4.25
N ASP A 165 -1.85 6.48 -4.88
CA ASP A 165 -2.01 5.28 -5.70
C ASP A 165 -1.34 4.05 -5.04
N SER A 166 -1.72 3.81 -3.79
CA SER A 166 -0.94 2.96 -2.90
C SER A 166 -1.20 1.46 -3.06
N SER A 167 -0.35 0.66 -2.40
CA SER A 167 -0.45 -0.79 -2.32
C SER A 167 -0.85 -1.22 -0.91
N PRO A 168 -1.60 -2.33 -0.73
CA PRO A 168 -1.96 -2.85 0.60
C PRO A 168 -0.74 -3.18 1.48
N ARG A 169 0.43 -3.35 0.86
CA ARG A 169 1.73 -3.57 1.52
C ARG A 169 2.08 -2.51 2.58
N VAL A 170 1.51 -1.30 2.48
CA VAL A 170 1.70 -0.26 3.50
C VAL A 170 1.10 -0.68 4.85
N PHE A 171 -0.05 -1.37 4.85
CA PHE A 171 -0.68 -1.85 6.07
C PHE A 171 0.07 -3.06 6.65
N ASP A 172 0.61 -3.93 5.79
CA ASP A 172 1.48 -5.03 6.22
C ASP A 172 2.72 -4.51 6.95
N LEU A 173 3.32 -3.43 6.43
CA LEU A 173 4.45 -2.76 7.06
C LEU A 173 4.05 -2.23 8.44
N LEU A 174 2.95 -1.45 8.54
CA LEU A 174 2.47 -0.93 9.82
C LEU A 174 2.31 -2.05 10.85
N PHE A 175 1.58 -3.10 10.47
CA PHE A 175 1.30 -4.22 11.37
C PHE A 175 2.59 -4.89 11.84
N LYS A 176 3.50 -5.22 10.91
CA LYS A 176 4.78 -5.88 11.23
C LYS A 176 5.64 -5.02 12.14
N THR A 177 5.82 -3.74 11.81
CA THR A 177 6.67 -2.82 12.58
C THR A 177 6.12 -2.59 13.98
N TYR A 178 4.81 -2.37 14.14
CA TYR A 178 4.21 -2.19 15.47
C TYR A 178 4.23 -3.47 16.32
N ALA A 179 4.00 -4.64 15.71
CA ALA A 179 4.12 -5.91 16.40
C ALA A 179 5.56 -6.15 16.89
N HIS A 180 6.57 -5.84 16.07
CA HIS A 180 7.97 -5.95 16.45
C HIS A 180 8.34 -4.97 17.57
N ALA A 181 7.92 -3.70 17.45
CA ALA A 181 8.19 -2.68 18.46
C ALA A 181 7.56 -3.02 19.83
N LYS A 182 6.35 -3.58 19.85
CA LYS A 182 5.70 -4.02 21.10
C LYS A 182 6.45 -5.17 21.76
N LYS A 183 6.91 -6.16 20.99
CA LYS A 183 7.74 -7.26 21.51
C LYS A 183 9.04 -6.75 22.11
N PHE A 184 9.68 -5.79 21.44
CA PHE A 184 10.90 -5.17 21.93
C PHE A 184 10.68 -4.45 23.27
N ARG A 185 9.63 -3.63 23.40
CA ARG A 185 9.27 -2.96 24.67
C ARG A 185 9.04 -3.97 25.80
N ASN A 186 8.22 -5.00 25.54
CA ASN A 186 7.96 -6.05 26.53
C ASN A 186 9.25 -6.77 26.99
N ALA A 187 10.23 -6.95 26.09
CA ALA A 187 11.51 -7.55 26.46
C ALA A 187 12.35 -6.58 27.31
N THR A 188 12.42 -5.30 26.95
CA THR A 188 13.10 -4.27 27.74
C THR A 188 12.47 -4.05 29.12
N ASP A 189 11.15 -4.23 29.26
CA ASP A 189 10.47 -4.09 30.56
C ASP A 189 10.70 -5.30 31.49
N ALA A 190 11.11 -6.45 30.95
CA ALA A 190 11.25 -7.70 31.68
C ALA A 190 12.67 -8.00 32.20
N PHE A 191 13.70 -7.37 31.63
CA PHE A 191 15.12 -7.56 31.96
C PHE A 191 15.76 -6.25 32.39
#